data_AF-A0A960H3T4-F1
#
_entry.id   AF-A0A960H3T4-F1
#
_cell.length_a   1.000
_cell.length_b   1.000
_cell.length_c   1.000
_cell.angle_alpha   90.00
_cell.angle_beta   90.00
_cell.angle_gamma   90.00
#
_symmetry.space_group_name_H-M   'P 1'
#
loop_
_entity.id
_entity.type
_entity.pdbx_description
1 polymer ?
#
loop_
_entity_poly.entity_id
_entity_poly.type
_entity_poly.pdbx_seq_one_letter_code
_entity_poly.pdbx_strand_id
1 'polypeptide(L)' 'MTDGPLIVQSDKTVLLEVDHEQAGAARAAIAPFAELERAPEYVHTYRITPLALWNAR' A
#
# COMPACT_ATOMS: atom_id res chain seq x y z
N MET A 1 -0.24 10.37 -17.23
CA MET A 1 -1.02 10.08 -16.02
C MET A 1 -0.51 8.77 -15.50
N THR A 2 -0.12 8.69 -14.23
CA THR A 2 0.42 7.46 -13.64
C THR A 2 -0.73 6.47 -13.48
N ASP A 3 -0.72 5.41 -14.30
CA ASP A 3 -1.73 4.35 -14.35
C ASP A 3 -1.31 3.19 -13.44
N GLY A 4 -1.18 3.47 -12.15
CA GLY A 4 -0.63 2.54 -11.18
C GLY A 4 -1.58 2.33 -10.00
N PRO A 5 -1.55 1.15 -9.36
CA PRO A 5 -2.50 0.78 -8.29
C PRO A 5 -2.25 1.50 -6.96
N LEU A 6 -1.16 2.26 -6.85
CA LEU A 6 -0.70 2.84 -5.58
C LEU A 6 -0.60 4.37 -5.67
N ILE A 7 -1.14 5.03 -4.65
CA ILE A 7 -0.87 6.45 -4.37
C ILE A 7 -0.09 6.53 -3.07
N VAL A 8 1.13 7.06 -3.14
CA VAL A 8 1.98 7.29 -1.97
C VAL A 8 1.86 8.75 -1.55
N GLN A 9 1.49 8.97 -0.29
CA GLN A 9 1.27 10.30 0.27
C GLN A 9 2.46 10.75 1.13
N SER A 10 2.61 12.07 1.29
CA SER A 10 3.72 12.67 2.06
C SER A 10 3.71 12.31 3.56
N ASP A 11 2.56 11.93 4.10
CA ASP A 11 2.37 11.52 5.49
C ASP A 11 2.66 10.02 5.72
N LYS A 12 3.24 9.32 4.72
CA LYS A 12 3.56 7.89 4.72
C LYS A 12 2.34 6.97 4.63
N THR A 13 1.19 7.51 4.26
CA THR A 13 0.03 6.71 3.87
C THR A 13 0.22 6.19 2.44
N VAL A 14 -0.16 4.93 2.22
CA VAL A 14 -0.21 4.31 0.89
C VAL A 14 -1.64 3.86 0.64
N LEU A 15 -2.25 4.38 -0.42
CA LEU A 15 -3.57 3.99 -0.86
C LEU A 15 -3.44 2.97 -1.99
N LEU A 16 -4.13 1.84 -1.85
CA LEU A 16 -4.17 0.78 -2.85
C LEU A 16 -5.59 0.70 -3.42
N GLU A 17 -5.71 0.92 -4.73
CA GLU A 17 -6.96 0.68 -5.47
C GLU A 17 -7.17 -0.83 -5.65
N VAL A 18 -8.32 -1.35 -5.20
CA VAL A 18 -8.60 -2.79 -5.14
C VAL A 18 -8.93 -3.36 -6.51
N ASP A 19 -9.63 -2.60 -7.35
CA ASP A 19 -10.11 -3.04 -8.67
C ASP A 19 -9.04 -2.94 -9.78
N HIS A 20 -7.87 -2.39 -9.46
CA HIS A 20 -6.78 -2.28 -10.41
C HIS A 20 -6.17 -3.67 -10.70
N GLU A 21 -5.91 -3.99 -11.97
CA GLU A 21 -5.37 -5.31 -12.40
C GLU A 21 -4.12 -5.75 -11.63
N GLN A 22 -3.24 -4.80 -11.31
CA GLN A 22 -1.99 -5.01 -10.57
C GLN A 22 -2.14 -4.94 -9.03
N ALA A 23 -3.36 -4.80 -8.49
CA ALA A 23 -3.59 -4.60 -7.06
C ALA A 23 -3.00 -5.73 -6.18
N GLY A 24 -3.17 -6.98 -6.61
CA GLY A 24 -2.62 -8.13 -5.89
C GLY A 24 -1.09 -8.13 -5.83
N ALA A 25 -0.43 -7.81 -6.95
CA ALA A 25 1.03 -7.71 -7.03
C ALA A 25 1.55 -6.53 -6.20
N ALA A 26 0.90 -5.37 -6.30
CA ALA A 26 1.22 -4.18 -5.53
C ALA A 26 1.08 -4.42 -4.02
N ARG A 27 -0.02 -5.07 -3.59
CA ARG A 27 -0.22 -5.46 -2.19
C ARG A 27 0.92 -6.33 -1.67
N ALA A 28 1.33 -7.34 -2.43
CA ALA A 28 2.43 -8.23 -2.05
C ALA A 28 3.76 -7.46 -1.95
N ALA A 29 4.01 -6.54 -2.89
CA ALA A 29 5.24 -5.73 -2.92
C ALA A 29 5.36 -4.77 -1.73
N ILE A 30 4.24 -4.19 -1.26
CA ILE A 30 4.27 -3.22 -0.14
C ILE A 30 4.18 -3.89 1.24
N ALA A 31 3.69 -5.13 1.33
CA ALA A 31 3.46 -5.82 2.59
C ALA A 31 4.68 -5.88 3.55
N PRO A 32 5.95 -5.99 3.07
CA PRO A 32 7.10 -5.93 3.97
C PRO A 32 7.35 -4.55 4.59
N PHE A 33 6.91 -3.49 3.94
CA PHE A 33 7.25 -2.10 4.27
C PHE A 33 6.13 -1.32 4.94
N ALA A 34 4.88 -1.79 4.80
CA ALA A 34 3.70 -1.08 5.25
C ALA A 34 2.66 -2.00 5.89
N GLU A 35 2.02 -1.50 6.94
CA GLU A 35 0.99 -2.22 7.70
C GLU A 35 -0.40 -1.79 7.22
N LEU A 36 -1.34 -2.74 7.15
CA LEU A 36 -2.73 -2.46 6.77
C LEU A 36 -3.45 -1.73 7.91
N GLU A 37 -3.85 -0.48 7.69
CA GLU A 37 -4.66 0.28 8.65
C GLU A 37 -6.16 0.01 8.45
N ARG A 38 -6.61 -0.08 7.19
CA ARG A 38 -8.03 -0.12 6.81
C ARG A 38 -8.24 -0.83 5.46
N ALA A 39 -9.30 -1.64 5.34
CA ALA A 39 -9.64 -2.38 4.12
C ALA A 39 -11.15 -2.33 3.76
N PRO A 40 -11.66 -1.18 3.26
CA PRO A 40 -12.99 -1.07 2.66
C PRO A 40 -12.96 -1.61 1.23
N GLU A 41 -14.13 -1.68 0.60
CA GLU A 41 -14.34 -2.29 -0.72
C GLU A 41 -13.41 -1.80 -1.85
N TYR A 42 -13.22 -0.47 -2.00
CA TYR A 42 -12.53 0.08 -3.19
C TYR A 42 -11.07 0.51 -2.95
N VAL A 43 -10.73 0.94 -1.74
CA VAL A 43 -9.42 1.53 -1.44
C VAL A 43 -8.91 1.08 -0.09
N HIS A 44 -7.87 0.25 -0.10
CA HIS A 44 -7.16 -0.11 1.12
C HIS A 44 -6.16 0.97 1.52
N THR A 45 -6.02 1.17 2.83
CA THR A 45 -5.10 2.15 3.41
C THR A 45 -4.01 1.42 4.19
N TYR A 46 -2.76 1.69 3.83
CA TYR A 46 -1.57 1.18 4.50
C TYR A 46 -0.73 2.32 5.08
N ARG A 47 0.06 2.02 6.11
CA ARG A 47 1.01 2.95 6.71
C ARG A 47 2.41 2.39 6.67
N ILE A 48 3.34 3.16 6.12
CA ILE A 48 4.76 2.85 6.26
C ILE A 48 5.19 3.23 7.68
N THR A 49 5.60 2.23 8.47
CA THR A 49 6.08 2.41 9.85
C THR A 49 7.60 2.22 9.91
N PRO A 50 8.33 2.87 10.84
CA PRO A 50 9.75 2.60 11.03
C PRO A 50 10.06 1.13 11.34
N LEU A 51 9.16 0.44 12.07
CA LEU A 51 9.31 -0.97 12.41
C LEU A 51 9.15 -1.87 11.18
N ALA A 52 8.15 -1.61 10.34
CA ALA A 52 7.97 -2.35 9.10
C ALA A 52 9.18 -2.17 8.17
N LEU A 53 9.67 -0.94 8.01
CA LEU A 53 10.89 -0.68 7.23
C LEU A 53 12.13 -1.40 7.78
N TRP A 54 12.29 -1.44 9.10
CA TRP A 54 13.40 -2.17 9.73
C TRP A 54 13.31 -3.69 9.48
N ASN A 55 12.09 -4.23 9.49
CA ASN A 55 11.85 -5.65 9.32
C ASN A 55 11.70 -6.08 7.85
N ALA A 56 11.59 -5.14 6.92
CA ALA A 56 11.40 -5.42 5.51
C ALA A 56 12.62 -6.19 4.95
N ARG A 57 12.35 -7.27 4.22
CA ARG A 57 13.35 -8.18 3.64
C ARG A 57 13.08 -8.38 2.16
#